data_AF-A0A202DG62-F1
#
_entry.id   AF-A0A202DG62-F1
#
_cell.length_a   1.000
_cell.length_b   1.000
_cell.length_c   1.000
_cell.angle_alpha   90.00
_cell.angle_beta   90.00
_cell.angle_gamma   90.00
#
_symmetry.space_group_name_H-M   'P 1'
#
loop_
_entity.id
_entity.type
_entity.pdbx_description
1 polymer ?
#
loop_
_entity_poly.entity_id
_entity_poly.type
_entity_poly.pdbx_seq_one_letter_code
_entity_poly.pdbx_strand_id
1 'polypeptide(L)'
;MKKTLISTVYIFLILATSIRGDNLTVEGDFSVTGKISGDTTASILASSHGPRELTTLNTIITNLAGADAEIILDGIWTIDGDVTIPMSVTLNIPNGGMLNLAVGATLTLNGYLDAGLYKVFDGPGAIAGLAQVVHPEWWGASGDGTTDCYEAFRNAMEHTEPSRSIELQTGTYMVSRGLNVPDNTIIYGQGIEKTAVKLTHDAVKYDGSSDISIIVFRCVGNFFELRDMTLDCSYDEQITVGGKAATLCAHGADAIGYGNHFNRLRVTNFGTGNGAECFPLHMTSFNGDSLELNIIEDCEVTKAAALANQEAGSGMTAIWAAPMYPDGASYGLGVRGDNNFIIRNCVVHDVDVKGYLNAFSSPNVENCRVYDVTSASSVGIYFDTWSFKRLVFRNNEMLGLDYGVFLKLSDQVRVDYMDIDNQGRSSASCGS
;
A
#
# COMPACT_ATOMS: atom_id res chain seq x y z
N MET A 1 34.33 -75.07 25.09
CA MET A 1 34.00 -73.67 24.77
C MET A 1 32.69 -73.65 23.98
N LYS A 2 31.59 -73.20 24.58
CA LYS A 2 30.30 -73.02 23.88
C LYS A 2 30.35 -71.70 23.12
N LYS A 3 30.28 -71.75 21.78
CA LYS A 3 30.05 -70.58 20.93
C LYS A 3 28.54 -70.30 20.92
N THR A 4 28.14 -69.20 21.53
CA THR A 4 26.79 -68.63 21.38
C THR A 4 26.73 -67.97 20.01
N LEU A 5 25.92 -68.52 19.08
CA LEU A 5 25.53 -67.80 17.87
C LEU A 5 24.52 -66.73 18.28
N ILE A 6 24.88 -65.45 18.12
CA ILE A 6 23.91 -64.35 18.09
C ILE A 6 23.38 -64.32 16.66
N SER A 7 22.20 -64.88 16.45
CA SER A 7 21.46 -64.73 15.21
C SER A 7 20.83 -63.33 15.18
N THR A 8 21.45 -62.41 14.45
CA THR A 8 20.84 -61.15 14.03
C THR A 8 19.67 -61.48 13.10
N VAL A 9 18.45 -61.33 13.58
CA VAL A 9 17.24 -61.43 12.76
C VAL A 9 17.06 -60.09 12.05
N TYR A 10 17.32 -60.05 10.75
CA TYR A 10 16.90 -58.93 9.90
C TYR A 10 15.42 -59.10 9.58
N ILE A 11 14.55 -58.41 10.34
CA ILE A 11 13.14 -58.29 9.96
C ILE A 11 13.06 -57.16 8.92
N PHE A 12 12.99 -57.54 7.64
CA PHE A 12 12.53 -56.65 6.58
C PHE A 12 11.02 -56.46 6.75
N LEU A 13 10.62 -55.36 7.41
CA LEU A 13 9.23 -54.94 7.43
C LEU A 13 8.94 -54.19 6.12
N ILE A 14 8.36 -54.89 5.14
CA ILE A 14 7.74 -54.25 3.98
C ILE A 14 6.43 -53.61 4.50
N LEU A 15 6.46 -52.31 4.79
CA LEU A 15 5.26 -51.51 5.03
C LEU A 15 4.60 -51.21 3.67
N ALA A 16 3.83 -52.18 3.17
CA ALA A 16 2.76 -51.88 2.23
C ALA A 16 1.54 -51.38 3.04
N THR A 17 1.00 -50.26 2.58
CA THR A 17 -0.15 -49.53 3.10
C THR A 17 -1.42 -50.37 3.23
N SER A 18 -1.90 -50.56 4.46
CA SER A 18 -3.32 -50.45 4.88
C SER A 18 -3.50 -51.12 6.25
N ILE A 19 -3.36 -50.34 7.31
CA ILE A 19 -3.89 -50.73 8.63
C ILE A 19 -5.27 -50.07 8.71
N ARG A 20 -6.33 -50.83 8.42
CA ARG A 20 -7.70 -50.53 8.85
C ARG A 20 -8.02 -51.47 10.01
N GLY A 21 -8.07 -50.92 11.22
CA GLY A 21 -8.44 -51.65 12.44
C GLY A 21 -7.83 -50.99 13.68
N ASP A 22 -8.69 -50.59 14.62
CA ASP A 22 -8.43 -49.53 15.61
C ASP A 22 -7.49 -49.88 16.77
N ASN A 23 -6.77 -51.01 16.79
CA ASN A 23 -5.83 -51.29 17.88
C ASN A 23 -4.67 -52.19 17.44
N LEU A 24 -3.45 -51.66 17.51
CA LEU A 24 -2.23 -52.46 17.60
C LEU A 24 -1.85 -52.56 19.09
N THR A 25 -2.22 -53.66 19.74
CA THR A 25 -1.75 -53.96 21.10
C THR A 25 -0.39 -54.65 20.98
N VAL A 26 0.68 -53.96 21.35
CA VAL A 26 2.00 -54.57 21.50
C VAL A 26 2.14 -54.99 22.97
N GLU A 27 2.03 -56.28 23.24
CA GLU A 27 2.34 -56.84 24.57
C GLU A 27 3.86 -57.10 24.68
N GLY A 28 4.54 -56.32 25.52
CA GLY A 28 5.97 -56.48 25.85
C GLY A 28 6.74 -55.16 25.89
N ASP A 29 7.94 -55.18 26.48
CA ASP A 29 8.87 -54.05 26.48
C ASP A 29 9.47 -53.86 25.08
N PHE A 30 8.85 -53.02 24.26
CA PHE A 30 9.38 -52.65 22.94
C PHE A 30 10.09 -51.30 23.03
N SER A 31 11.42 -51.29 22.86
CA SER A 31 12.19 -50.06 22.71
C SER A 31 12.54 -49.84 21.23
N VAL A 32 11.93 -48.81 20.62
CA VAL A 32 12.33 -48.37 19.28
C VAL A 32 13.64 -47.62 19.43
N THR A 33 14.75 -48.30 19.16
CA THR A 33 16.08 -47.69 19.01
C THR A 33 16.33 -47.43 17.53
N GLY A 34 15.60 -46.46 16.96
CA GLY A 34 15.76 -46.07 15.56
C GLY A 34 14.89 -44.88 15.17
N LYS A 35 15.46 -43.95 14.39
CA LYS A 35 14.74 -42.81 13.83
C LYS A 35 13.78 -43.32 12.74
N ILE A 36 12.48 -43.27 13.01
CA ILE A 36 11.46 -43.54 12.00
C ILE A 36 11.53 -42.39 10.99
N SER A 37 12.19 -42.61 9.86
CA SER A 37 12.29 -41.66 8.75
C SER A 37 11.19 -41.98 7.74
N GLY A 38 9.96 -41.60 8.08
CA GLY A 38 8.91 -41.40 7.10
C GLY A 38 9.04 -39.98 6.58
N ASP A 39 9.28 -39.84 5.28
CA ASP A 39 9.16 -38.58 4.55
C ASP A 39 7.69 -38.13 4.58
N THR A 40 7.37 -37.35 5.59
CA THR A 40 6.16 -36.54 5.70
C THR A 40 6.62 -35.29 6.39
N THR A 41 6.48 -34.11 5.76
CA THR A 41 6.48 -32.84 6.48
C THR A 41 5.60 -33.02 7.71
N ALA A 42 6.22 -33.08 8.89
CA ALA A 42 5.51 -33.43 10.10
C ALA A 42 4.60 -32.24 10.42
N SER A 43 3.29 -32.44 10.32
CA SER A 43 2.32 -31.47 10.83
C SER A 43 2.20 -31.69 12.33
N ILE A 44 2.58 -30.68 13.11
CA ILE A 44 2.71 -30.73 14.56
C ILE A 44 1.69 -29.77 15.17
N LEU A 45 0.69 -30.31 15.85
CA LEU A 45 -0.19 -29.50 16.70
C LEU A 45 0.58 -29.08 17.95
N ALA A 46 0.94 -27.80 18.05
CA ALA A 46 1.84 -27.34 19.09
C ALA A 46 1.23 -27.45 20.50
N SER A 47 -0.09 -27.29 20.63
CA SER A 47 -0.79 -27.42 21.93
C SER A 47 -0.83 -28.84 22.48
N SER A 48 -0.52 -29.86 21.68
CA SER A 48 -0.36 -31.23 22.20
C SER A 48 0.99 -31.45 22.90
N HIS A 49 1.90 -30.47 22.86
CA HIS A 49 3.25 -30.56 23.42
C HIS A 49 3.44 -29.74 24.70
N GLY A 50 2.44 -28.98 25.14
CA GLY A 50 2.52 -28.14 26.33
C GLY A 50 1.54 -26.98 26.34
N PRO A 51 1.65 -26.06 27.33
CA PRO A 51 0.89 -24.82 27.34
C PRO A 51 1.21 -23.95 26.13
N ARG A 52 0.29 -23.05 25.75
CA ARG A 52 0.43 -22.14 24.60
C ARG A 52 1.34 -20.95 24.94
N GLU A 53 2.61 -21.25 25.15
CA GLU A 53 3.64 -20.32 25.61
C GLU A 53 4.93 -20.50 24.80
N LEU A 54 5.79 -19.47 24.82
CA LEU A 54 7.08 -19.44 24.12
C LEU A 54 7.96 -20.67 24.39
N THR A 55 7.99 -21.16 25.63
CA THR A 55 8.83 -22.31 26.03
C THR A 55 8.46 -23.59 25.27
N THR A 56 7.17 -23.84 25.08
CA THR A 56 6.65 -24.97 24.29
C THR A 56 7.04 -24.83 22.82
N LEU A 57 6.85 -23.63 22.25
CA LEU A 57 7.18 -23.36 20.85
C LEU A 57 8.69 -23.57 20.59
N ASN A 58 9.56 -23.03 21.44
CA ASN A 58 11.01 -23.20 21.34
C ASN A 58 11.46 -24.67 21.46
N THR A 59 10.77 -25.45 22.30
CA THR A 59 11.05 -26.89 22.44
C THR A 59 10.73 -27.63 21.15
N ILE A 60 9.59 -27.33 20.50
CA ILE A 60 9.21 -27.92 19.21
C ILE A 60 10.25 -27.56 18.15
N ILE A 61 10.58 -26.27 18.00
CA ILE A 61 11.53 -25.78 16.99
C ILE A 61 12.91 -26.44 17.18
N THR A 62 13.39 -26.56 18.42
CA THR A 62 14.67 -27.22 18.72
C THR A 62 14.65 -28.70 18.34
N ASN A 63 13.55 -29.40 18.63
CA ASN A 63 13.40 -30.83 18.34
C ASN A 63 13.32 -31.14 16.84
N LEU A 64 12.86 -30.19 16.02
CA LEU A 64 12.90 -30.32 14.56
C LEU A 64 14.33 -30.38 14.02
N ALA A 65 15.29 -29.75 14.71
CA ALA A 65 16.71 -29.76 14.33
C ALA A 65 16.95 -29.41 12.85
N GLY A 66 16.16 -28.46 12.32
CA GLY A 66 16.23 -27.99 10.93
C GLY A 66 15.43 -28.81 9.92
N ALA A 67 14.75 -29.90 10.32
CA ALA A 67 13.87 -30.66 9.44
C ALA A 67 12.67 -29.83 8.96
N ASP A 68 12.18 -30.14 7.76
CA ASP A 68 10.97 -29.52 7.22
C ASP A 68 9.73 -29.95 7.99
N ALA A 69 8.93 -28.98 8.44
CA ALA A 69 7.74 -29.25 9.24
C ALA A 69 6.69 -28.15 9.11
N GLU A 70 5.45 -28.50 9.43
CA GLU A 70 4.38 -27.55 9.67
C GLU A 70 4.08 -27.52 11.18
N ILE A 71 4.09 -26.34 11.79
CA ILE A 71 3.67 -26.15 13.18
C ILE A 71 2.31 -25.47 13.17
N ILE A 72 1.29 -26.14 13.70
CA ILE A 72 -0.07 -25.61 13.84
C ILE A 72 -0.20 -24.95 15.21
N LEU A 73 -0.47 -23.65 15.23
CA LEU A 73 -0.72 -22.85 16.43
C LEU A 73 -2.21 -22.56 16.58
N ASP A 74 -2.94 -23.44 17.27
CA ASP A 74 -4.33 -23.22 17.62
C ASP A 74 -4.46 -22.34 18.88
N GLY A 75 -5.51 -21.53 18.96
CA GLY A 75 -5.77 -20.64 20.12
C GLY A 75 -4.73 -19.53 20.30
N ILE A 76 -4.77 -18.87 21.45
CA ILE A 76 -3.88 -17.73 21.75
C ILE A 76 -2.58 -18.24 22.37
N TRP A 77 -1.44 -17.87 21.78
CA TRP A 77 -0.09 -18.18 22.22
C TRP A 77 0.59 -16.94 22.77
N THR A 78 1.11 -17.01 23.98
CA THR A 78 1.86 -15.91 24.60
C THR A 78 3.34 -16.02 24.24
N ILE A 79 3.87 -15.00 23.58
CA ILE A 79 5.28 -14.89 23.18
C ILE A 79 5.90 -13.76 24.01
N ASP A 80 6.57 -14.12 25.11
CA ASP A 80 7.11 -13.19 26.11
C ASP A 80 8.63 -12.93 25.96
N GLY A 81 9.21 -13.36 24.84
CA GLY A 81 10.61 -13.19 24.48
C GLY A 81 10.83 -13.51 23.00
N ASP A 82 12.07 -13.39 22.55
CA ASP A 82 12.40 -13.56 21.14
C ASP A 82 12.28 -15.01 20.68
N VAL A 83 11.77 -15.19 19.47
CA VAL A 83 11.67 -16.50 18.80
C VAL A 83 11.88 -16.36 17.30
N THR A 84 12.62 -17.31 16.74
CA THR A 84 12.86 -17.38 15.29
C THR A 84 12.21 -18.64 14.75
N ILE A 85 11.28 -18.47 13.81
CA ILE A 85 10.75 -19.57 13.00
C ILE A 85 11.72 -19.78 11.83
N PRO A 86 12.38 -20.95 11.74
CA PRO A 86 13.38 -21.20 10.72
C PRO A 86 12.75 -21.37 9.34
N MET A 87 13.56 -21.22 8.28
CA MET A 87 13.10 -21.32 6.88
C MET A 87 12.47 -22.66 6.49
N SER A 88 12.79 -23.74 7.21
CA SER A 88 12.23 -25.08 6.99
C SER A 88 10.86 -25.29 7.65
N VAL A 89 10.38 -24.31 8.42
CA VAL A 89 9.10 -24.41 9.13
C VAL A 89 8.03 -23.57 8.44
N THR A 90 6.89 -24.19 8.16
CA THR A 90 5.64 -23.46 7.89
C THR A 90 4.90 -23.27 9.21
N LEU A 91 4.58 -22.03 9.53
CA LEU A 91 3.76 -21.69 10.68
C LEU A 91 2.30 -21.59 10.23
N ASN A 92 1.49 -22.58 10.58
CA ASN A 92 0.07 -22.61 10.28
C ASN A 92 -0.72 -22.04 11.47
N ILE A 93 -1.45 -20.95 11.26
CA ILE A 93 -2.29 -20.34 12.28
C ILE A 93 -3.75 -20.41 11.81
N PRO A 94 -4.51 -21.46 12.21
CA PRO A 94 -5.91 -21.59 11.83
C PRO A 94 -6.77 -20.48 12.45
N ASN A 95 -8.00 -20.30 11.94
CA ASN A 95 -8.90 -19.27 12.47
C ASN A 95 -9.16 -19.46 13.98
N GLY A 96 -8.98 -18.41 14.76
CA GLY A 96 -8.99 -18.43 16.23
C GLY A 96 -7.61 -18.68 16.87
N GLY A 97 -6.59 -19.00 16.06
CA GLY A 97 -5.18 -18.96 16.44
C GLY A 97 -4.64 -17.53 16.43
N MET A 98 -3.81 -17.18 17.41
CA MET A 98 -3.21 -15.84 17.52
C MET A 98 -1.91 -15.88 18.32
N LEU A 99 -0.91 -15.12 17.88
CA LEU A 99 0.32 -14.86 18.61
C LEU A 99 0.17 -13.51 19.34
N ASN A 100 0.24 -13.53 20.66
CA ASN A 100 0.23 -12.33 21.50
C ASN A 100 1.66 -12.05 21.98
N LEU A 101 2.32 -11.06 21.37
CA LEU A 101 3.71 -10.72 21.62
C LEU A 101 3.83 -9.67 22.73
N ALA A 102 4.62 -9.96 23.77
CA ALA A 102 4.85 -9.03 24.86
C ALA A 102 5.77 -7.86 24.44
N VAL A 103 5.80 -6.80 25.27
CA VAL A 103 6.70 -5.66 25.06
C VAL A 103 8.15 -6.15 25.00
N GLY A 104 8.86 -5.78 23.94
CA GLY A 104 10.27 -6.13 23.74
C GLY A 104 10.52 -7.53 23.19
N ALA A 105 9.48 -8.35 23.00
CA ALA A 105 9.60 -9.62 22.29
C ALA A 105 9.60 -9.40 20.77
N THR A 106 10.44 -10.16 20.05
CA THR A 106 10.50 -10.15 18.58
C THR A 106 10.25 -11.55 18.02
N LEU A 107 9.24 -11.68 17.16
CA LEU A 107 9.03 -12.88 16.34
C LEU A 107 9.72 -12.69 14.99
N THR A 108 10.73 -13.50 14.69
CA THR A 108 11.39 -13.51 13.37
C THR A 108 10.89 -14.68 12.54
N LEU A 109 10.22 -14.41 11.43
CA LEU A 109 9.63 -15.39 10.52
C LEU A 109 10.53 -15.59 9.31
N ASN A 110 11.52 -16.49 9.38
CA ASN A 110 12.31 -16.86 8.19
C ASN A 110 11.61 -17.93 7.32
N GLY A 111 10.63 -18.62 7.90
CA GLY A 111 9.78 -19.61 7.23
C GLY A 111 8.51 -19.00 6.62
N TYR A 112 7.62 -19.86 6.13
CA TYR A 112 6.35 -19.46 5.55
C TYR A 112 5.29 -19.30 6.65
N LEU A 113 4.42 -18.30 6.53
CA LEU A 113 3.25 -18.15 7.40
C LEU A 113 2.00 -18.51 6.60
N ASP A 114 1.35 -19.61 6.99
CA ASP A 114 0.07 -20.05 6.45
C ASP A 114 -1.06 -19.60 7.40
N ALA A 115 -1.73 -18.52 7.01
CA ALA A 115 -2.85 -17.96 7.76
C ALA A 115 -3.87 -17.39 6.79
N GLY A 116 -5.17 -17.53 7.12
CA GLY A 116 -6.22 -16.84 6.40
C GLY A 116 -6.26 -15.33 6.66
N LEU A 117 -7.27 -14.68 6.11
CA LEU A 117 -7.50 -13.23 6.22
C LEU A 117 -8.22 -12.89 7.54
N TYR A 118 -7.54 -13.14 8.66
CA TYR A 118 -7.99 -12.82 10.01
C TYR A 118 -6.80 -12.44 10.89
N LYS A 119 -7.06 -11.78 12.02
CA LYS A 119 -6.02 -11.34 12.96
C LYS A 119 -5.26 -12.54 13.51
N VAL A 120 -3.94 -12.58 13.30
CA VAL A 120 -3.04 -13.61 13.83
C VAL A 120 -1.94 -13.03 14.71
N PHE A 121 -1.74 -11.71 14.68
CA PHE A 121 -0.78 -11.00 15.52
C PHE A 121 -1.48 -10.03 16.46
N ASP A 122 -1.06 -10.03 17.72
CA ASP A 122 -1.51 -9.10 18.75
C ASP A 122 -0.39 -8.77 19.73
N GLY A 123 -0.63 -7.75 20.55
CA GLY A 123 0.32 -7.27 21.54
C GLY A 123 1.38 -6.31 20.98
N PRO A 124 2.17 -5.68 21.87
CA PRO A 124 3.11 -4.62 21.51
C PRO A 124 4.51 -5.10 21.05
N GLY A 125 4.73 -6.41 20.90
CA GLY A 125 5.99 -6.94 20.37
C GLY A 125 6.17 -6.69 18.86
N ALA A 126 7.36 -6.99 18.36
CA ALA A 126 7.74 -6.76 16.96
C ALA A 126 7.72 -8.05 16.13
N ILE A 127 7.52 -7.90 14.83
CA ILE A 127 7.58 -9.00 13.85
C ILE A 127 8.64 -8.67 12.79
N ALA A 128 9.49 -9.63 12.45
CA ALA A 128 10.54 -9.44 11.44
C ALA A 128 10.57 -10.62 10.46
N GLY A 129 11.23 -10.45 9.31
CA GLY A 129 11.50 -11.54 8.38
C GLY A 129 10.37 -11.94 7.42
N LEU A 130 9.19 -11.29 7.49
CA LEU A 130 8.08 -11.59 6.57
C LEU A 130 8.44 -11.27 5.11
N ALA A 131 8.90 -12.28 4.38
CA ALA A 131 9.32 -12.19 2.98
C ALA A 131 8.21 -12.57 1.98
N GLN A 132 6.98 -12.76 2.45
CA GLN A 132 5.80 -13.08 1.64
C GLN A 132 4.90 -11.86 1.45
N VAL A 133 3.84 -12.02 0.65
CA VAL A 133 2.76 -11.00 0.58
C VAL A 133 2.15 -10.85 1.96
N VAL A 134 2.03 -9.61 2.41
CA VAL A 134 1.53 -9.27 3.75
C VAL A 134 0.13 -8.69 3.66
N HIS A 135 -0.70 -9.10 4.63
CA HIS A 135 -2.09 -8.71 4.72
C HIS A 135 -2.32 -7.92 6.01
N PRO A 136 -2.78 -6.66 5.96
CA PRO A 136 -3.16 -5.89 7.16
C PRO A 136 -4.18 -6.61 8.06
N GLU A 137 -4.97 -7.53 7.50
CA GLU A 137 -5.91 -8.40 8.22
C GLU A 137 -5.23 -9.22 9.32
N TRP A 138 -3.95 -9.58 9.14
CA TRP A 138 -3.17 -10.28 10.17
C TRP A 138 -2.97 -9.45 11.44
N TRP A 139 -3.12 -8.12 11.37
CA TRP A 139 -3.14 -7.21 12.51
C TRP A 139 -4.53 -6.67 12.84
N GLY A 140 -5.58 -7.17 12.19
CA GLY A 140 -6.96 -6.83 12.48
C GLY A 140 -7.57 -5.73 11.60
N ALA A 141 -6.97 -5.40 10.46
CA ALA A 141 -7.67 -4.59 9.45
C ALA A 141 -8.93 -5.33 8.97
N SER A 142 -9.97 -4.57 8.63
CA SER A 142 -11.23 -5.10 8.13
C SER A 142 -11.80 -4.16 7.07
N GLY A 143 -12.05 -4.68 5.86
CA GLY A 143 -12.67 -3.96 4.75
C GLY A 143 -14.19 -3.75 4.91
N ASP A 144 -14.68 -3.57 6.14
CA ASP A 144 -16.12 -3.51 6.47
C ASP A 144 -16.74 -2.10 6.37
N GLY A 145 -15.95 -1.08 6.04
CA GLY A 145 -16.38 0.32 5.94
C GLY A 145 -16.63 1.01 7.28
N THR A 146 -16.24 0.40 8.40
CA THR A 146 -16.49 0.93 9.75
C THR A 146 -15.28 0.83 10.69
N THR A 147 -14.48 -0.22 10.58
CA THR A 147 -13.31 -0.46 11.42
C THR A 147 -12.16 0.47 11.01
N ASP A 148 -11.64 1.25 11.97
CA ASP A 148 -10.41 2.02 11.75
C ASP A 148 -9.20 1.07 11.67
N CYS A 149 -8.66 0.96 10.47
CA CYS A 149 -7.60 0.04 10.09
C CYS A 149 -6.21 0.68 10.21
N TYR A 150 -6.09 1.95 10.63
CA TYR A 150 -4.81 2.68 10.62
C TYR A 150 -3.66 1.90 11.28
N GLU A 151 -3.87 1.41 12.51
CA GLU A 151 -2.85 0.67 13.25
C GLU A 151 -2.47 -0.65 12.57
N ALA A 152 -3.44 -1.33 11.97
CA ALA A 152 -3.20 -2.59 11.27
C ALA A 152 -2.39 -2.39 9.98
N PHE A 153 -2.66 -1.32 9.22
CA PHE A 153 -1.84 -0.93 8.07
C PHE A 153 -0.43 -0.56 8.51
N ARG A 154 -0.29 0.27 9.55
CA ARG A 154 1.02 0.68 10.08
C ARG A 154 1.85 -0.54 10.46
N ASN A 155 1.27 -1.46 11.23
CA ASN A 155 1.97 -2.69 11.63
C ASN A 155 2.33 -3.57 10.43
N ALA A 156 1.49 -3.67 9.40
CA ALA A 156 1.84 -4.41 8.18
C ALA A 156 3.02 -3.78 7.42
N MET A 157 3.10 -2.45 7.37
CA MET A 157 4.18 -1.71 6.71
C MET A 157 5.50 -1.74 7.50
N GLU A 158 5.45 -1.68 8.82
CA GLU A 158 6.65 -1.67 9.68
C GLU A 158 7.35 -3.04 9.76
N HIS A 159 6.62 -4.14 9.60
CA HIS A 159 7.13 -5.50 9.83
C HIS A 159 7.44 -6.29 8.55
N THR A 160 7.56 -5.59 7.41
CA THR A 160 7.94 -6.18 6.12
C THR A 160 9.38 -5.81 5.74
N GLU A 161 10.16 -6.81 5.30
CA GLU A 161 11.56 -6.69 4.84
C GLU A 161 11.64 -6.04 3.43
N PRO A 162 12.82 -5.63 2.91
CA PRO A 162 13.01 -4.36 2.15
C PRO A 162 12.42 -4.32 0.73
N SER A 163 11.59 -5.28 0.33
CA SER A 163 10.74 -5.21 -0.86
C SER A 163 9.37 -5.72 -0.46
N ARG A 164 8.49 -4.79 -0.13
CA ARG A 164 7.24 -5.08 0.59
C ARG A 164 6.12 -5.23 -0.43
N SER A 165 5.40 -6.35 -0.39
CA SER A 165 4.15 -6.50 -1.12
C SER A 165 3.02 -6.60 -0.11
N ILE A 166 2.17 -5.57 -0.06
CA ILE A 166 1.01 -5.51 0.81
C ILE A 166 -0.24 -5.62 -0.05
N GLU A 167 -1.04 -6.64 0.22
CA GLU A 167 -2.26 -6.91 -0.53
C GLU A 167 -3.48 -6.62 0.32
N LEU A 168 -4.34 -5.77 -0.23
CA LEU A 168 -5.64 -5.43 0.30
C LEU A 168 -6.71 -6.28 -0.39
N GLN A 169 -7.64 -6.78 0.40
CA GLN A 169 -8.76 -7.57 -0.10
C GLN A 169 -9.91 -6.68 -0.57
N THR A 170 -10.98 -7.29 -1.05
CA THR A 170 -12.20 -6.55 -1.41
C THR A 170 -12.83 -5.98 -0.14
N GLY A 171 -13.25 -4.71 -0.18
CA GLY A 171 -13.86 -4.02 0.94
C GLY A 171 -13.44 -2.55 1.02
N THR A 172 -13.99 -1.87 2.02
CA THR A 172 -13.65 -0.48 2.36
C THR A 172 -12.90 -0.44 3.69
N TYR A 173 -11.63 -0.09 3.65
CA TYR A 173 -10.78 0.05 4.83
C TYR A 173 -10.84 1.50 5.30
N MET A 174 -11.40 1.74 6.48
CA MET A 174 -11.41 3.08 7.06
C MET A 174 -10.06 3.37 7.69
N VAL A 175 -9.54 4.59 7.54
CA VAL A 175 -8.31 5.02 8.21
C VAL A 175 -8.51 6.39 8.83
N SER A 176 -8.21 6.53 10.12
CA SER A 176 -8.35 7.81 10.81
C SER A 176 -7.21 8.80 10.55
N ARG A 177 -6.17 8.40 9.81
CA ARG A 177 -4.99 9.22 9.52
C ARG A 177 -4.38 8.81 8.19
N GLY A 178 -3.52 9.67 7.66
CA GLY A 178 -2.70 9.32 6.51
C GLY A 178 -1.69 8.22 6.80
N LEU A 179 -1.56 7.30 5.85
CA LEU A 179 -0.66 6.16 5.91
C LEU A 179 0.72 6.52 5.37
N ASN A 180 1.75 6.30 6.17
CA ASN A 180 3.14 6.45 5.74
C ASN A 180 3.65 5.19 5.08
N VAL A 181 3.86 5.27 3.77
CA VAL A 181 4.39 4.18 2.97
C VAL A 181 5.92 4.31 2.93
N PRO A 182 6.67 3.35 3.49
CA PRO A 182 8.12 3.40 3.44
C PRO A 182 8.67 3.02 2.04
N ASP A 183 9.96 3.29 1.79
CA ASP A 183 10.65 2.93 0.55
C ASP A 183 10.45 1.45 0.15
N ASN A 184 10.51 1.19 -1.16
CA ASN A 184 10.43 -0.15 -1.76
C ASN A 184 9.16 -0.93 -1.36
N THR A 185 8.02 -0.21 -1.31
CA THR A 185 6.72 -0.79 -0.92
C THR A 185 5.74 -0.78 -2.08
N ILE A 186 5.17 -1.94 -2.37
CA ILE A 186 4.06 -2.14 -3.29
C ILE A 186 2.81 -2.39 -2.46
N ILE A 187 1.79 -1.53 -2.59
CA ILE A 187 0.47 -1.74 -2.01
C ILE A 187 -0.53 -1.87 -3.14
N TYR A 188 -1.28 -2.98 -3.16
CA TYR A 188 -2.26 -3.23 -4.21
C TYR A 188 -3.58 -3.77 -3.67
N GLY A 189 -4.67 -3.37 -4.31
CA GLY A 189 -6.01 -3.90 -4.04
C GLY A 189 -6.46 -4.92 -5.08
N GLN A 190 -7.74 -5.29 -5.01
CA GLN A 190 -8.38 -6.23 -5.94
C GLN A 190 -8.98 -5.55 -7.19
N GLY A 191 -8.81 -4.23 -7.31
CA GLY A 191 -9.29 -3.37 -8.40
C GLY A 191 -10.04 -2.12 -7.89
N ILE A 192 -10.14 -1.12 -8.78
CA ILE A 192 -11.02 0.04 -8.61
C ILE A 192 -12.46 -0.43 -8.31
N GLU A 193 -13.16 0.26 -7.40
CA GLU A 193 -14.48 -0.10 -6.83
C GLU A 193 -14.57 -1.41 -6.03
N LYS A 194 -13.54 -2.27 -6.03
CA LYS A 194 -13.51 -3.49 -5.22
C LYS A 194 -12.78 -3.27 -3.90
N THR A 195 -11.63 -2.60 -3.95
CA THR A 195 -10.87 -2.20 -2.77
C THR A 195 -10.92 -0.70 -2.65
N ALA A 196 -11.31 -0.20 -1.48
CA ALA A 196 -11.27 1.22 -1.16
C ALA A 196 -10.52 1.45 0.15
N VAL A 197 -9.69 2.50 0.19
CA VAL A 197 -9.13 3.06 1.43
C VAL A 197 -9.76 4.42 1.61
N LYS A 198 -10.47 4.60 2.72
CA LYS A 198 -11.35 5.74 2.97
C LYS A 198 -10.97 6.43 4.29
N LEU A 199 -10.89 7.75 4.31
CA LEU A 199 -10.67 8.48 5.55
C LEU A 199 -11.90 8.41 6.47
N THR A 200 -11.71 8.25 7.78
CA THR A 200 -12.83 8.37 8.74
C THR A 200 -13.33 9.81 8.81
N HIS A 201 -14.57 10.03 9.24
CA HIS A 201 -15.16 11.37 9.36
C HIS A 201 -14.40 12.33 10.30
N ASP A 202 -13.57 11.78 11.19
CA ASP A 202 -12.75 12.48 12.18
C ASP A 202 -11.26 12.33 11.89
N ALA A 203 -10.90 12.05 10.64
CA ALA A 203 -9.52 11.81 10.29
C ALA A 203 -8.65 13.01 10.70
N VAL A 204 -7.56 12.71 11.41
CA VAL A 204 -6.65 13.74 11.89
C VAL A 204 -5.57 14.01 10.85
N LYS A 205 -5.02 15.22 10.94
CA LYS A 205 -3.91 15.65 10.11
C LYS A 205 -2.73 14.71 10.24
N TYR A 206 -1.99 14.62 9.16
CA TYR A 206 -0.72 13.94 9.11
C TYR A 206 0.27 14.55 10.13
N ASP A 207 0.82 13.72 11.02
CA ASP A 207 1.77 14.16 12.05
C ASP A 207 3.11 14.57 11.42
N GLY A 208 3.59 15.78 11.73
CA GLY A 208 4.82 16.33 11.16
C GLY A 208 4.67 17.13 9.86
N SER A 209 3.48 17.24 9.27
CA SER A 209 3.22 18.18 8.18
C SER A 209 2.90 19.57 8.75
N SER A 210 3.66 20.59 8.32
CA SER A 210 3.22 21.99 8.45
C SER A 210 1.99 22.28 7.59
N ASP A 211 1.77 21.44 6.58
CA ASP A 211 0.70 21.58 5.61
C ASP A 211 -0.61 21.09 6.19
N ILE A 212 -1.66 21.79 5.81
CA ILE A 212 -2.97 21.73 6.44
C ILE A 212 -3.82 20.63 5.75
N SER A 213 -3.14 19.57 5.32
CA SER A 213 -3.64 18.53 4.42
C SER A 213 -3.86 17.19 5.15
N ILE A 214 -4.90 16.48 4.77
CA ILE A 214 -5.06 15.05 5.06
C ILE A 214 -4.81 14.28 3.77
N ILE A 215 -4.03 13.21 3.84
CA ILE A 215 -3.58 12.44 2.67
C ILE A 215 -3.89 10.99 2.98
N VAL A 216 -4.53 10.21 2.09
CA VAL A 216 -4.76 8.78 2.36
C VAL A 216 -3.43 8.04 2.42
N PHE A 217 -2.59 8.18 1.39
CA PHE A 217 -1.24 7.61 1.34
C PHE A 217 -0.18 8.69 1.13
N ARG A 218 0.77 8.78 2.08
CA ARG A 218 1.98 9.59 1.95
C ARG A 218 3.18 8.69 1.81
N CYS A 219 3.88 8.82 0.70
CA CYS A 219 5.00 7.97 0.33
C CYS A 219 6.24 8.86 0.22
N VAL A 220 7.14 8.79 1.22
CA VAL A 220 8.39 9.56 1.21
C VAL A 220 9.53 8.58 1.08
N GLY A 221 10.22 8.63 -0.05
CA GLY A 221 11.19 7.60 -0.41
C GLY A 221 11.13 7.23 -1.88
N ASN A 222 11.78 6.11 -2.22
CA ASN A 222 11.87 5.66 -3.60
C ASN A 222 11.20 4.31 -3.81
N PHE A 223 10.86 4.04 -5.07
CA PHE A 223 10.42 2.72 -5.55
C PHE A 223 9.16 2.19 -4.86
N PHE A 224 8.19 3.05 -4.55
CA PHE A 224 6.87 2.58 -4.13
C PHE A 224 5.90 2.48 -5.31
N GLU A 225 4.97 1.55 -5.20
CA GLU A 225 3.88 1.36 -6.14
C GLU A 225 2.55 1.30 -5.39
N LEU A 226 1.58 2.11 -5.81
CA LEU A 226 0.19 2.04 -5.36
C LEU A 226 -0.69 1.67 -6.54
N ARG A 227 -1.50 0.61 -6.42
CA ARG A 227 -2.36 0.19 -7.53
C ARG A 227 -3.66 -0.51 -7.18
N ASP A 228 -4.55 -0.58 -8.17
CA ASP A 228 -5.74 -1.43 -8.14
C ASP A 228 -6.71 -1.13 -6.99
N MET A 229 -6.98 0.15 -6.71
CA MET A 229 -7.88 0.53 -5.61
C MET A 229 -8.51 1.92 -5.79
N THR A 230 -9.50 2.21 -4.95
CA THR A 230 -10.10 3.53 -4.78
C THR A 230 -9.56 4.21 -3.53
N LEU A 231 -9.17 5.47 -3.63
CA LEU A 231 -8.81 6.35 -2.52
C LEU A 231 -9.94 7.34 -2.32
N ASP A 232 -10.68 7.20 -1.22
CA ASP A 232 -11.79 8.08 -0.87
C ASP A 232 -11.34 9.06 0.22
N CYS A 233 -11.13 10.30 -0.20
CA CYS A 233 -10.63 11.36 0.66
C CYS A 233 -11.67 11.84 1.70
N SER A 234 -12.92 11.40 1.60
CA SER A 234 -14.00 11.67 2.55
C SER A 234 -14.17 13.14 2.92
N TYR A 235 -13.81 14.07 2.03
CA TYR A 235 -13.72 15.49 2.34
C TYR A 235 -15.07 16.07 2.78
N ASP A 236 -16.17 15.66 2.13
CA ASP A 236 -17.54 16.04 2.53
C ASP A 236 -17.87 15.67 3.98
N GLU A 237 -17.26 14.61 4.53
CA GLU A 237 -17.47 14.14 5.89
C GLU A 237 -16.51 14.80 6.91
N GLN A 238 -15.38 15.37 6.44
CA GLN A 238 -14.37 16.00 7.31
C GLN A 238 -14.81 17.36 7.90
N ILE A 239 -15.79 18.03 7.28
CA ILE A 239 -16.06 19.45 7.53
C ILE A 239 -16.89 19.70 8.80
N THR A 240 -17.53 18.67 9.33
CA THR A 240 -18.49 18.78 10.44
C THR A 240 -17.90 18.73 11.85
N VAL A 241 -16.60 18.47 12.02
CA VAL A 241 -16.01 18.31 13.37
C VAL A 241 -15.71 19.67 14.03
N GLY A 242 -16.61 20.14 14.89
CA GLY A 242 -16.35 21.22 15.86
C GLY A 242 -16.44 22.66 15.34
N GLY A 243 -17.09 22.90 14.19
CA GLY A 243 -17.32 24.25 13.68
C GLY A 243 -16.05 24.98 13.21
N LYS A 244 -14.96 24.25 13.00
CA LYS A 244 -13.75 24.75 12.35
C LYS A 244 -13.53 23.98 11.05
N ALA A 245 -13.60 24.68 9.91
CA ALA A 245 -13.05 24.22 8.65
C ALA A 245 -11.52 24.13 8.78
N ALA A 246 -11.01 23.03 9.35
CA ALA A 246 -9.61 22.93 9.78
C ALA A 246 -8.73 22.09 8.85
N THR A 247 -9.30 21.43 7.85
CA THR A 247 -8.57 20.75 6.78
C THR A 247 -8.64 21.61 5.53
N LEU A 248 -7.49 22.13 5.11
CA LEU A 248 -7.42 22.95 3.91
C LEU A 248 -7.43 22.10 2.66
N CYS A 249 -6.93 20.85 2.66
CA CYS A 249 -7.01 19.96 1.49
C CYS A 249 -7.11 18.49 1.89
N ALA A 250 -7.80 17.66 1.10
CA ALA A 250 -7.73 16.21 1.22
C ALA A 250 -7.23 15.55 -0.09
N HIS A 251 -6.12 14.85 0.00
CA HIS A 251 -5.41 14.23 -1.12
C HIS A 251 -5.57 12.71 -1.08
N GLY A 252 -5.60 12.07 -2.25
CA GLY A 252 -5.59 10.62 -2.35
C GLY A 252 -4.20 10.09 -2.02
N ALA A 253 -3.24 10.38 -2.90
CA ALA A 253 -1.87 9.92 -2.75
C ALA A 253 -0.86 11.04 -3.01
N ASP A 254 0.14 11.14 -2.13
CA ASP A 254 1.28 12.03 -2.22
C ASP A 254 2.57 11.21 -2.22
N ALA A 255 3.38 11.42 -3.25
CA ALA A 255 4.58 10.66 -3.56
C ALA A 255 5.78 11.59 -3.65
N ILE A 256 6.84 11.31 -2.89
CA ILE A 256 8.05 12.13 -2.85
C ILE A 256 9.29 11.25 -3.04
N GLY A 257 9.90 11.28 -4.22
CA GLY A 257 11.15 10.59 -4.55
C GLY A 257 11.21 10.13 -6.02
N TYR A 258 11.85 9.00 -6.30
CA TYR A 258 12.00 8.46 -7.66
C TYR A 258 11.59 7.00 -7.79
N GLY A 259 11.37 6.58 -9.04
CA GLY A 259 10.98 5.20 -9.34
C GLY A 259 9.57 4.88 -8.85
N ASN A 260 8.75 5.91 -8.62
CA ASN A 260 7.45 5.78 -8.00
C ASN A 260 6.38 5.52 -9.06
N HIS A 261 5.38 4.71 -8.71
CA HIS A 261 4.37 4.28 -9.65
C HIS A 261 2.96 4.32 -9.04
N PHE A 262 2.08 5.12 -9.63
CA PHE A 262 0.64 5.06 -9.38
C PHE A 262 -0.04 4.44 -10.59
N ASN A 263 -0.75 3.31 -10.39
CA ASN A 263 -1.31 2.54 -11.49
C ASN A 263 -2.75 2.10 -11.19
N ARG A 264 -3.73 2.38 -12.05
CA ARG A 264 -5.13 1.96 -11.83
C ARG A 264 -5.66 2.37 -10.46
N LEU A 265 -5.43 3.63 -10.09
CA LEU A 265 -6.02 4.25 -8.92
C LEU A 265 -7.24 5.09 -9.31
N ARG A 266 -8.28 5.07 -8.47
CA ARG A 266 -9.34 6.08 -8.51
C ARG A 266 -9.26 6.96 -7.28
N VAL A 267 -9.22 8.28 -7.42
CA VAL A 267 -9.34 9.21 -6.29
C VAL A 267 -10.67 9.93 -6.34
N THR A 268 -11.40 9.94 -5.22
CA THR A 268 -12.74 10.51 -5.10
C THR A 268 -12.92 11.31 -3.81
N ASN A 269 -13.95 12.17 -3.79
CA ASN A 269 -14.37 12.92 -2.61
C ASN A 269 -13.23 13.73 -1.98
N PHE A 270 -12.33 14.23 -2.83
CA PHE A 270 -11.28 15.17 -2.46
C PHE A 270 -11.84 16.58 -2.46
N GLY A 271 -11.15 17.51 -1.81
CA GLY A 271 -11.59 18.89 -1.77
C GLY A 271 -10.53 19.83 -1.25
N THR A 272 -10.82 21.12 -1.42
CA THR A 272 -9.98 22.22 -0.98
C THR A 272 -10.77 23.24 -0.17
N GLY A 273 -10.12 23.78 0.84
CA GLY A 273 -10.56 24.78 1.80
C GLY A 273 -9.67 26.02 1.75
N ASN A 274 -10.07 27.02 2.52
CA ASN A 274 -9.67 28.43 2.42
C ASN A 274 -8.22 28.72 1.96
N GLY A 275 -8.05 28.90 0.65
CA GLY A 275 -6.82 29.41 0.05
C GLY A 275 -5.71 28.38 -0.18
N ALA A 276 -5.98 27.09 -0.04
CA ALA A 276 -5.03 26.03 -0.38
C ALA A 276 -5.29 25.42 -1.75
N GLU A 277 -4.27 24.74 -2.27
CA GLU A 277 -4.37 23.95 -3.49
C GLU A 277 -4.44 22.46 -3.14
N CYS A 278 -5.44 21.77 -3.67
CA CYS A 278 -5.57 20.32 -3.50
C CYS A 278 -4.89 19.58 -4.66
N PHE A 279 -4.26 18.46 -4.34
CA PHE A 279 -3.59 17.57 -5.30
C PHE A 279 -4.06 16.12 -5.06
N PRO A 280 -5.19 15.69 -5.64
CA PRO A 280 -5.72 14.33 -5.45
C PRO A 280 -4.69 13.23 -5.73
N LEU A 281 -3.92 13.37 -6.82
CA LEU A 281 -2.72 12.58 -7.07
C LEU A 281 -1.53 13.52 -7.26
N HIS A 282 -0.53 13.37 -6.39
CA HIS A 282 0.65 14.23 -6.36
C HIS A 282 1.92 13.39 -6.34
N MET A 283 2.87 13.70 -7.22
CA MET A 283 4.16 13.03 -7.27
C MET A 283 5.28 14.03 -7.54
N THR A 284 6.22 14.13 -6.61
CA THR A 284 7.34 15.06 -6.62
C THR A 284 8.68 14.38 -6.43
N SER A 285 9.77 15.07 -6.76
CA SER A 285 11.14 14.64 -6.44
C SER A 285 12.08 15.82 -6.19
N PHE A 286 12.97 15.73 -5.21
CA PHE A 286 13.81 16.86 -4.77
C PHE A 286 15.15 17.06 -5.51
N ASN A 287 15.57 16.12 -6.35
CA ASN A 287 16.85 16.11 -7.07
C ASN A 287 16.59 15.84 -8.56
N GLY A 288 16.83 16.84 -9.40
CA GLY A 288 16.57 16.77 -10.85
C GLY A 288 17.47 15.82 -11.66
N ASP A 289 18.36 15.06 -11.01
CA ASP A 289 19.41 14.25 -11.67
C ASP A 289 19.15 12.74 -11.65
N SER A 290 18.05 12.26 -11.07
CA SER A 290 17.72 10.84 -11.11
C SER A 290 17.21 10.44 -12.49
N LEU A 291 17.70 9.34 -13.05
CA LEU A 291 17.21 8.75 -14.30
C LEU A 291 15.94 7.90 -14.11
N GLU A 292 15.54 7.65 -12.88
CA GLU A 292 14.41 6.78 -12.57
C GLU A 292 13.08 7.47 -12.88
N LEU A 293 12.18 6.74 -13.53
CA LEU A 293 10.89 7.24 -13.99
C LEU A 293 9.87 7.23 -12.85
N ASN A 294 9.17 8.35 -12.72
CA ASN A 294 7.99 8.53 -11.91
C ASN A 294 6.76 8.49 -12.82
N ILE A 295 5.84 7.55 -12.59
CA ILE A 295 4.74 7.25 -13.51
C ILE A 295 3.40 7.32 -12.79
N ILE A 296 2.44 8.05 -13.37
CA ILE A 296 1.01 7.95 -13.06
C ILE A 296 0.33 7.41 -14.31
N GLU A 297 -0.23 6.21 -14.23
CA GLU A 297 -0.87 5.57 -15.37
C GLU A 297 -2.22 4.92 -15.05
N ASP A 298 -3.12 4.95 -16.04
CA ASP A 298 -4.43 4.30 -15.96
C ASP A 298 -5.25 4.76 -14.74
N CYS A 299 -5.02 5.99 -14.26
CA CYS A 299 -5.66 6.55 -13.06
C CYS A 299 -6.86 7.43 -13.38
N GLU A 300 -7.78 7.55 -12.43
CA GLU A 300 -9.00 8.33 -12.51
C GLU A 300 -9.11 9.29 -11.32
N VAL A 301 -9.40 10.56 -11.57
CA VAL A 301 -9.76 11.54 -10.55
C VAL A 301 -11.18 12.02 -10.83
N THR A 302 -12.10 11.74 -9.91
CA THR A 302 -13.52 11.99 -10.12
C THR A 302 -14.25 12.42 -8.86
N LYS A 303 -15.46 12.99 -9.00
CA LYS A 303 -16.38 13.28 -7.91
C LYS A 303 -15.69 14.06 -6.79
N ALA A 304 -15.28 15.28 -7.10
CA ALA A 304 -14.86 16.22 -6.07
C ALA A 304 -15.97 16.35 -5.01
N ALA A 305 -15.57 16.68 -3.79
CA ALA A 305 -16.49 17.02 -2.72
C ALA A 305 -17.45 18.14 -3.14
N ALA A 306 -18.65 18.15 -2.57
CA ALA A 306 -19.70 19.07 -2.95
C ALA A 306 -19.23 20.54 -2.92
N LEU A 307 -19.60 21.35 -3.92
CA LEU A 307 -19.19 22.76 -3.97
C LEU A 307 -19.49 23.54 -2.69
N ALA A 308 -20.62 23.25 -2.02
CA ALA A 308 -21.01 23.90 -0.78
C ALA A 308 -19.91 23.83 0.30
N ASN A 309 -19.10 22.79 0.22
CA ASN A 309 -18.04 22.43 1.15
C ASN A 309 -16.66 22.99 0.77
N GLN A 310 -16.52 23.54 -0.44
CA GLN A 310 -15.27 24.17 -0.90
C GLN A 310 -15.29 25.68 -0.68
N GLU A 311 -14.13 26.29 -0.47
CA GLU A 311 -14.01 27.75 -0.27
C GLU A 311 -13.67 28.49 -1.57
N ALA A 312 -14.22 29.71 -1.74
CA ALA A 312 -13.96 30.52 -2.92
C ALA A 312 -12.47 30.94 -3.01
N GLY A 313 -11.90 30.91 -4.23
CA GLY A 313 -10.49 31.24 -4.46
C GLY A 313 -9.49 30.11 -4.20
N SER A 314 -9.98 28.94 -3.77
CA SER A 314 -9.14 27.76 -3.57
C SER A 314 -8.87 27.03 -4.88
N GLY A 315 -7.66 26.53 -5.06
CA GLY A 315 -7.20 25.92 -6.30
C GLY A 315 -7.19 24.41 -6.28
N MET A 316 -7.08 23.79 -7.45
CA MET A 316 -6.81 22.37 -7.53
C MET A 316 -6.01 22.02 -8.77
N THR A 317 -5.04 21.12 -8.59
CA THR A 317 -4.43 20.37 -9.69
C THR A 317 -4.71 18.88 -9.51
N ALA A 318 -5.56 18.30 -10.36
CA ALA A 318 -6.10 16.95 -10.16
C ALA A 318 -5.01 15.87 -10.17
N ILE A 319 -4.14 15.90 -11.19
CA ILE A 319 -2.98 15.00 -11.29
C ILE A 319 -1.73 15.84 -11.56
N TRP A 320 -0.80 15.80 -10.61
CA TRP A 320 0.45 16.57 -10.66
C TRP A 320 1.67 15.64 -10.53
N ALA A 321 2.62 15.79 -11.44
CA ALA A 321 3.83 14.98 -11.48
C ALA A 321 5.02 15.82 -11.96
N ALA A 322 5.86 16.27 -11.03
CA ALA A 322 6.93 17.21 -11.32
C ALA A 322 8.06 17.24 -10.27
N PRO A 323 9.33 17.47 -10.63
CA PRO A 323 10.39 17.77 -9.67
C PRO A 323 10.13 19.05 -8.86
N MET A 324 10.44 19.02 -7.57
CA MET A 324 10.46 20.16 -6.64
C MET A 324 11.86 20.77 -6.54
N TYR A 325 11.93 22.06 -6.24
CA TYR A 325 13.20 22.72 -5.96
C TYR A 325 13.76 22.30 -4.59
N PRO A 326 15.10 22.17 -4.48
CA PRO A 326 15.77 21.95 -3.19
C PRO A 326 15.65 23.14 -2.22
N ASP A 327 15.37 24.35 -2.72
CA ASP A 327 15.40 25.58 -1.92
C ASP A 327 14.13 25.83 -1.09
N GLY A 328 13.14 24.93 -1.17
CA GLY A 328 11.90 25.00 -0.39
C GLY A 328 11.08 26.27 -0.65
N ALA A 329 11.42 27.04 -1.69
CA ALA A 329 10.81 28.32 -1.95
C ALA A 329 9.49 28.10 -2.71
N SER A 330 8.37 28.42 -2.05
CA SER A 330 6.98 28.22 -2.48
C SER A 330 6.56 29.02 -3.72
N TYR A 331 7.25 28.86 -4.86
CA TYR A 331 7.01 29.66 -6.04
C TYR A 331 6.49 28.81 -7.22
N GLY A 332 5.17 28.65 -7.23
CA GLY A 332 4.37 28.15 -8.36
C GLY A 332 4.51 26.66 -8.61
N LEU A 333 3.65 26.12 -9.49
CA LEU A 333 3.73 24.78 -10.09
C LEU A 333 4.95 24.67 -11.03
N GLY A 334 6.09 25.16 -10.55
CA GLY A 334 7.36 25.35 -11.21
C GLY A 334 8.13 24.04 -11.25
N VAL A 335 7.86 23.23 -12.26
CA VAL A 335 8.66 22.06 -12.58
C VAL A 335 10.09 22.55 -12.94
N ARG A 336 11.17 21.88 -12.50
CA ARG A 336 12.53 21.99 -13.12
C ARG A 336 13.23 20.64 -13.12
N GLY A 337 13.67 20.15 -14.27
CA GLY A 337 14.47 18.93 -14.34
C GLY A 337 14.25 18.11 -15.59
N ASP A 338 14.87 16.94 -15.63
CA ASP A 338 14.76 16.00 -16.75
C ASP A 338 13.36 15.38 -16.86
N ASN A 339 13.03 14.80 -18.04
CA ASN A 339 11.68 14.38 -18.44
C ASN A 339 11.20 13.08 -17.77
N ASN A 340 11.55 12.84 -16.51
CA ASN A 340 11.35 11.55 -15.87
C ASN A 340 10.01 11.42 -15.17
N PHE A 341 9.05 12.26 -15.53
CA PHE A 341 7.67 12.21 -15.04
C PHE A 341 6.74 11.98 -16.21
N ILE A 342 5.89 10.96 -16.08
CA ILE A 342 4.93 10.58 -17.11
C ILE A 342 3.55 10.47 -16.46
N ILE A 343 2.58 11.20 -17.02
CA ILE A 343 1.16 10.94 -16.81
C ILE A 343 0.64 10.31 -18.10
N ARG A 344 0.02 9.13 -18.04
CA ARG A 344 -0.57 8.53 -19.24
C ARG A 344 -1.86 7.77 -18.98
N ASN A 345 -2.74 7.73 -19.99
CA ASN A 345 -4.03 7.02 -19.92
C ASN A 345 -4.89 7.42 -18.71
N CYS A 346 -4.73 8.64 -18.20
CA CYS A 346 -5.45 9.11 -17.03
C CYS A 346 -6.71 9.89 -17.42
N VAL A 347 -7.71 9.88 -16.54
CA VAL A 347 -8.99 10.56 -16.76
C VAL A 347 -9.32 11.48 -15.59
N VAL A 348 -9.79 12.69 -15.90
CA VAL A 348 -10.36 13.63 -14.91
C VAL A 348 -11.79 13.97 -15.34
N HIS A 349 -12.79 13.66 -14.50
CA HIS A 349 -14.19 13.92 -14.82
C HIS A 349 -15.11 14.04 -13.61
N ASP A 350 -16.30 14.63 -13.78
CA ASP A 350 -17.25 14.90 -12.68
C ASP A 350 -16.59 15.71 -11.56
N VAL A 351 -15.82 16.73 -11.93
CA VAL A 351 -15.06 17.58 -11.01
C VAL A 351 -15.65 18.97 -11.02
N ASP A 352 -16.21 19.38 -9.87
CA ASP A 352 -16.75 20.72 -9.66
C ASP A 352 -15.96 21.43 -8.57
N VAL A 353 -15.33 22.57 -8.88
CA VAL A 353 -14.53 23.35 -7.90
C VAL A 353 -14.81 24.85 -7.97
N LYS A 354 -14.83 25.53 -6.81
CA LYS A 354 -15.16 26.98 -6.78
C LYS A 354 -14.08 27.90 -7.35
N GLY A 355 -12.80 27.50 -7.33
CA GLY A 355 -11.70 28.30 -7.86
C GLY A 355 -11.21 27.79 -9.21
N TYR A 356 -9.90 27.56 -9.33
CA TYR A 356 -9.32 27.04 -10.57
C TYR A 356 -9.18 25.52 -10.52
N LEU A 357 -9.28 24.91 -11.70
CA LEU A 357 -8.97 23.51 -11.95
C LEU A 357 -7.85 23.44 -12.98
N ASN A 358 -6.76 22.76 -12.63
CA ASN A 358 -5.78 22.24 -13.58
C ASN A 358 -5.94 20.71 -13.60
N ALA A 359 -6.32 20.10 -14.72
CA ALA A 359 -6.50 18.65 -14.73
C ALA A 359 -5.15 17.90 -14.66
N PHE A 360 -4.17 18.34 -15.43
CA PHE A 360 -2.85 17.71 -15.51
C PHE A 360 -1.70 18.72 -15.43
N SER A 361 -0.62 18.35 -14.74
CA SER A 361 0.63 19.11 -14.72
C SER A 361 1.83 18.15 -14.68
N SER A 362 2.44 17.90 -15.83
CA SER A 362 3.66 17.08 -15.97
C SER A 362 4.38 17.38 -17.29
N PRO A 363 5.72 17.21 -17.39
CA PRO A 363 6.43 17.39 -18.65
C PRO A 363 6.01 16.39 -19.74
N ASN A 364 5.49 15.20 -19.38
CA ASN A 364 4.93 14.26 -20.35
C ASN A 364 3.48 13.88 -19.96
N VAL A 365 2.52 14.20 -20.83
CA VAL A 365 1.09 13.86 -20.66
C VAL A 365 0.58 13.19 -21.93
N GLU A 366 0.18 11.92 -21.85
CA GLU A 366 -0.14 11.10 -23.02
C GLU A 366 -1.46 10.33 -22.88
N ASN A 367 -2.31 10.33 -23.92
CA ASN A 367 -3.58 9.59 -23.95
C ASN A 367 -4.52 9.92 -22.77
N CYS A 368 -4.46 11.14 -22.23
CA CYS A 368 -5.28 11.56 -21.10
C CYS A 368 -6.56 12.24 -21.54
N ARG A 369 -7.60 12.16 -20.71
CA ARG A 369 -8.94 12.71 -21.01
C ARG A 369 -9.47 13.60 -19.89
N VAL A 370 -10.12 14.71 -20.26
CA VAL A 370 -10.87 15.58 -19.34
C VAL A 370 -12.26 15.86 -19.91
N TYR A 371 -13.30 15.73 -19.09
CA TYR A 371 -14.69 16.06 -19.46
C TYR A 371 -15.55 16.27 -18.21
N ASP A 372 -16.75 16.84 -18.36
CA ASP A 372 -17.71 17.06 -17.27
C ASP A 372 -17.10 17.74 -16.04
N VAL A 373 -16.34 18.82 -16.29
CA VAL A 373 -15.73 19.63 -15.24
C VAL A 373 -16.37 21.01 -15.18
N THR A 374 -16.54 21.54 -13.98
CA THR A 374 -17.08 22.89 -13.74
C THR A 374 -16.14 23.63 -12.78
N SER A 375 -15.73 24.84 -13.13
CA SER A 375 -14.94 25.69 -12.23
C SER A 375 -15.01 27.17 -12.61
N ALA A 376 -14.43 28.05 -11.79
CA ALA A 376 -14.29 29.46 -12.15
C ALA A 376 -13.20 29.71 -13.22
N SER A 377 -12.22 28.80 -13.32
CA SER A 377 -11.19 28.79 -14.36
C SER A 377 -10.65 27.37 -14.53
N SER A 378 -10.88 26.76 -15.68
CA SER A 378 -10.50 25.38 -15.95
C SER A 378 -9.45 25.26 -17.04
N VAL A 379 -8.38 24.52 -16.75
CA VAL A 379 -7.27 24.23 -17.64
C VAL A 379 -7.10 22.72 -17.73
N GLY A 380 -7.04 22.18 -18.94
CA GLY A 380 -6.75 20.75 -19.16
C GLY A 380 -5.32 20.42 -18.75
N ILE A 381 -4.35 20.98 -19.46
CA ILE A 381 -2.93 20.85 -19.11
C ILE A 381 -2.38 22.23 -18.69
N TYR A 382 -1.96 22.35 -17.43
CA TYR A 382 -1.33 23.56 -16.90
C TYR A 382 0.15 23.35 -16.69
N PHE A 383 0.96 24.32 -17.11
CA PHE A 383 2.41 24.30 -16.88
C PHE A 383 2.98 25.72 -16.77
N ASP A 384 3.62 26.05 -15.64
CA ASP A 384 4.23 27.38 -15.40
C ASP A 384 5.67 27.25 -14.93
N THR A 385 6.64 27.34 -15.85
CA THR A 385 8.02 26.98 -15.52
C THR A 385 9.08 27.67 -16.40
N TRP A 386 10.31 27.77 -15.88
CA TRP A 386 11.37 28.63 -16.42
C TRP A 386 12.61 27.88 -16.94
N SER A 387 12.60 26.55 -17.06
CA SER A 387 13.72 25.81 -17.67
C SER A 387 13.41 24.33 -17.97
N PHE A 388 12.85 24.01 -19.14
CA PHE A 388 12.71 22.63 -19.63
C PHE A 388 13.50 22.35 -20.88
N LYS A 389 13.98 21.10 -20.96
CA LYS A 389 14.61 20.57 -22.17
C LYS A 389 13.59 19.99 -23.15
N ARG A 390 12.45 19.46 -22.67
CA ARG A 390 11.42 18.85 -23.51
C ARG A 390 10.08 18.77 -22.78
N LEU A 391 9.02 19.15 -23.47
CA LEU A 391 7.65 18.79 -23.10
C LEU A 391 7.12 17.81 -24.14
N VAL A 392 6.23 16.92 -23.74
CA VAL A 392 5.58 15.94 -24.61
C VAL A 392 4.10 15.84 -24.25
N PHE A 393 3.26 16.30 -25.15
CA PHE A 393 1.82 16.10 -25.05
C PHE A 393 1.33 15.34 -26.28
N ARG A 394 0.66 14.19 -26.07
CA ARG A 394 0.23 13.28 -27.14
C ARG A 394 -1.16 12.72 -26.90
N ASN A 395 -2.01 12.75 -27.93
CA ASN A 395 -3.30 12.05 -27.97
C ASN A 395 -4.23 12.37 -26.77
N ASN A 396 -4.15 13.58 -26.25
CA ASN A 396 -5.00 14.00 -25.14
C ASN A 396 -6.34 14.55 -25.68
N GLU A 397 -7.42 14.38 -24.92
CA GLU A 397 -8.77 14.88 -25.22
C GLU A 397 -9.24 15.78 -24.05
N MET A 398 -9.38 17.07 -24.31
CA MET A 398 -9.60 18.10 -23.29
C MET A 398 -10.93 18.82 -23.57
N LEU A 399 -12.04 18.31 -23.02
CA LEU A 399 -13.40 18.76 -23.33
C LEU A 399 -14.00 19.68 -22.25
N GLY A 400 -14.76 20.69 -22.67
CA GLY A 400 -15.58 21.50 -21.77
C GLY A 400 -14.80 22.44 -20.85
N LEU A 401 -13.54 22.75 -21.20
CA LEU A 401 -12.63 23.58 -20.40
C LEU A 401 -12.60 25.04 -20.91
N ASP A 402 -12.16 25.96 -20.04
CA ASP A 402 -11.83 27.33 -20.46
C ASP A 402 -10.60 27.31 -21.37
N TYR A 403 -9.58 26.53 -20.99
CA TYR A 403 -8.33 26.35 -21.72
C TYR A 403 -7.98 24.86 -21.84
N GLY A 404 -7.81 24.34 -23.05
CA GLY A 404 -7.29 22.98 -23.22
C GLY A 404 -5.85 22.85 -22.68
N VAL A 405 -5.01 23.85 -22.96
CA VAL A 405 -3.63 23.93 -22.44
C VAL A 405 -3.30 25.38 -22.07
N PHE A 406 -2.65 25.55 -20.93
CA PHE A 406 -2.00 26.80 -20.54
C PHE A 406 -0.51 26.55 -20.29
N LEU A 407 0.34 27.20 -21.09
CA LEU A 407 1.79 27.12 -20.95
C LEU A 407 2.36 28.51 -20.68
N LYS A 408 3.15 28.63 -19.62
CA LYS A 408 4.00 29.78 -19.35
C LYS A 408 5.46 29.31 -19.38
N LEU A 409 6.18 29.75 -20.39
CA LEU A 409 7.44 29.16 -20.84
C LEU A 409 8.51 30.25 -20.99
N SER A 410 9.76 29.88 -20.73
CA SER A 410 10.95 30.68 -21.06
C SER A 410 11.76 30.12 -22.24
N ASP A 411 11.57 28.84 -22.61
CA ASP A 411 12.44 28.08 -23.53
C ASP A 411 11.65 27.14 -24.48
N GLN A 412 12.35 26.23 -25.17
CA GLN A 412 11.84 25.37 -26.26
C GLN A 412 10.76 24.36 -25.81
N VAL A 413 9.65 24.33 -26.54
CA VAL A 413 8.54 23.37 -26.36
C VAL A 413 8.28 22.59 -27.63
N ARG A 414 8.04 21.28 -27.48
CA ARG A 414 7.63 20.37 -28.56
C ARG A 414 6.24 19.82 -28.26
N VAL A 415 5.31 20.03 -29.17
CA VAL A 415 3.96 19.44 -29.11
C VAL A 415 3.81 18.57 -30.35
N ASP A 416 3.70 17.24 -30.18
CA ASP A 416 3.68 16.29 -31.29
C ASP A 416 2.27 16.13 -31.88
N TYR A 417 1.25 15.98 -31.03
CA TYR A 417 -0.15 15.88 -31.43
C TYR A 417 -1.08 16.13 -30.24
N MET A 418 -2.05 17.02 -30.37
CA MET A 418 -3.02 17.29 -29.32
C MET A 418 -4.38 17.62 -29.93
N ASP A 419 -5.43 16.95 -29.44
CA ASP A 419 -6.81 17.27 -29.81
C ASP A 419 -7.42 18.15 -28.71
N ILE A 420 -7.90 19.32 -29.11
CA ILE A 420 -8.46 20.31 -28.20
C ILE A 420 -9.83 20.71 -28.74
N ASP A 421 -10.89 20.16 -28.15
CA ASP A 421 -12.26 20.61 -28.41
C ASP A 421 -12.72 21.55 -27.27
N ASN A 422 -12.27 22.80 -27.39
CA ASN A 422 -12.53 23.83 -26.39
C ASN A 422 -13.84 24.56 -26.71
N GLN A 423 -14.77 24.63 -25.76
CA GLN A 423 -16.05 25.34 -25.92
C GLN A 423 -15.92 26.88 -25.89
N GLY A 424 -14.71 27.46 -25.84
CA GLY A 424 -14.60 28.92 -25.79
C GLY A 424 -13.26 29.60 -26.03
N ARG A 425 -12.10 29.12 -25.53
CA ARG A 425 -10.84 29.91 -25.61
C ARG A 425 -9.58 29.05 -25.61
N SER A 426 -9.00 28.70 -26.76
CA SER A 426 -7.59 28.30 -26.77
C SER A 426 -6.72 29.55 -26.66
N SER A 427 -6.05 29.79 -25.52
CA SER A 427 -5.03 30.83 -25.41
C SER A 427 -3.67 30.22 -25.11
N ALA A 428 -2.73 30.36 -26.04
CA ALA A 428 -1.31 30.24 -25.74
C ALA A 428 -0.75 31.65 -25.55
N SER A 429 -0.33 32.00 -24.33
CA SER A 429 0.40 33.26 -24.09
C SER A 429 1.89 32.95 -23.93
N CYS A 430 2.67 33.18 -24.98
CA CYS A 430 4.13 33.23 -24.84
C CYS A 430 4.50 34.59 -24.22
N GLY A 431 4.78 34.61 -22.92
CA GLY A 431 5.44 35.75 -22.29
C GLY A 431 6.91 35.78 -22.72
N SER A 432 7.35 36.86 -23.35
CA SER A 432 8.75 37.11 -23.71
C SER A 432 9.63 37.36 -22.50
#